data_AF-A0A7J4R4R4-F1
#
_entry.id   AF-A0A7J4R4R4-F1
#
_cell.length_a   1.000
_cell.length_b   1.000
_cell.length_c   1.000
_cell.angle_alpha   90.00
_cell.angle_beta   90.00
_cell.angle_gamma   90.00
#
_symmetry.space_group_name_H-M   'P 1'
#
loop_
_entity.id
_entity.type
_entity.pdbx_description
1 polymer ?
#
loop_
_entity_poly.entity_id
_entity_poly.type
_entity_poly.pdbx_seq_one_letter_code
_entity_poly.pdbx_strand_id
1 'polypeptide(L)'
;MVCGIILTIFTYMAHVSGRRMYWFQTEQNQNDVKFSLMWWVSITVIWALVGDPWLAIIPSLFMAFGDGITGVVRNLVVRKRSKSPIGNVFMFIVSAPLGWYVGGLGDPSLPGWGLIAAAVATFVERYEFGPIDDNILITVFSTVVLMVGVYSGPLF
;
A
#
# COMPACT_ATOMS: atom_id res chain seq x y z
N MET A 1 -15.20 4.12 -9.02
CA MET A 1 -15.04 3.33 -7.77
C MET A 1 -15.60 1.90 -7.85
N VAL A 2 -16.53 1.57 -8.76
CA VAL A 2 -17.13 0.22 -8.86
C VAL A 2 -16.11 -0.86 -9.29
N CYS A 3 -15.12 -0.53 -10.11
CA CYS A 3 -14.15 -1.50 -10.63
C CYS A 3 -13.31 -2.19 -9.55
N GLY A 4 -13.01 -1.50 -8.43
CA GLY A 4 -12.23 -2.08 -7.34
C GLY A 4 -12.99 -3.18 -6.58
N ILE A 5 -14.29 -2.97 -6.35
CA ILE A 5 -15.19 -3.99 -5.78
C ILE A 5 -15.29 -5.19 -6.73
N ILE A 6 -15.48 -4.94 -8.02
CA ILE A 6 -15.57 -6.01 -9.03
C ILE A 6 -14.28 -6.84 -9.03
N LEU A 7 -13.11 -6.20 -8.99
CA LEU A 7 -11.83 -6.89 -8.96
C LEU A 7 -11.65 -7.73 -7.68
N THR A 8 -12.08 -7.19 -6.54
CA THR A 8 -12.04 -7.90 -5.25
C THR A 8 -12.96 -9.13 -5.28
N ILE A 9 -14.18 -8.98 -5.78
CA ILE A 9 -15.13 -10.08 -5.94
C ILE A 9 -14.57 -11.11 -6.91
N PHE A 10 -14.01 -10.69 -8.04
CA PHE A 10 -13.45 -11.58 -9.05
C PHE A 10 -12.30 -12.43 -8.49
N THR A 11 -11.35 -11.81 -7.80
CA THR A 11 -10.21 -12.51 -7.17
C THR A 11 -10.67 -13.46 -6.06
N TYR A 12 -11.63 -13.04 -5.24
CA TYR A 12 -12.23 -13.88 -4.21
C TYR A 12 -13.00 -15.08 -4.80
N MET A 13 -13.82 -14.85 -5.84
CA MET A 13 -14.56 -15.90 -6.53
C MET A 13 -13.63 -16.92 -7.18
N ALA A 14 -12.48 -16.49 -7.73
CA ALA A 14 -11.48 -17.41 -8.29
C ALA A 14 -10.90 -18.36 -7.23
N HIS A 15 -10.68 -17.88 -6.00
CA HIS A 15 -10.29 -18.73 -4.86
C HIS A 15 -11.39 -19.72 -4.47
N VAL A 16 -12.62 -19.23 -4.27
CA VAL A 16 -13.75 -20.08 -3.83
C VAL A 16 -14.15 -21.11 -4.88
N SER A 17 -14.07 -20.76 -6.16
CA SER A 17 -14.47 -21.64 -7.27
C SER A 17 -13.41 -22.67 -7.65
N GLY A 18 -12.24 -22.67 -6.99
CA GLY A 18 -11.11 -23.53 -7.31
C GLY A 18 -10.42 -23.22 -8.66
N ARG A 19 -10.89 -22.21 -9.40
CA ARG A 19 -10.34 -21.73 -10.68
C ARG A 19 -9.27 -20.67 -10.45
N ARG A 20 -8.28 -21.01 -9.61
CA ARG A 20 -7.21 -20.10 -9.21
C ARG A 20 -6.33 -19.77 -10.43
N MET A 21 -5.98 -18.50 -10.58
CA MET A 21 -5.03 -18.06 -11.59
C MET A 21 -3.62 -18.34 -11.09
N TYR A 22 -3.08 -19.53 -11.37
CA TYR A 22 -1.78 -20.00 -10.82
C TYR A 22 -0.57 -19.09 -11.11
N TRP A 23 -0.66 -18.18 -12.08
CA TRP A 23 0.36 -17.18 -12.33
C TRP A 23 0.34 -16.00 -11.33
N PHE A 24 -0.75 -15.82 -10.56
CA PHE A 24 -1.02 -14.65 -9.71
C PHE A 24 -1.49 -15.02 -8.30
N GLN A 25 -2.32 -16.06 -8.17
CA GLN A 25 -2.95 -16.48 -6.92
C GLN A 25 -2.25 -17.69 -6.33
N THR A 26 -2.00 -17.65 -5.02
CA THR A 26 -1.39 -18.76 -4.28
C THR A 26 -2.41 -19.46 -3.39
N GLU A 27 -2.39 -20.79 -3.31
CA GLU A 27 -3.38 -21.54 -2.53
C GLU A 27 -3.35 -21.23 -1.02
N GLN A 28 -2.17 -20.93 -0.50
CA GLN A 28 -1.93 -20.76 0.92
C GLN A 28 -2.28 -19.36 1.43
N ASN A 29 -2.51 -18.39 0.54
CA ASN A 29 -2.70 -17.01 0.96
C ASN A 29 -3.60 -16.22 -0.01
N GLN A 30 -4.47 -15.38 0.55
CA GLN A 30 -5.41 -14.53 -0.17
C GLN A 30 -4.93 -13.07 -0.26
N ASN A 31 -3.62 -12.87 -0.39
CA ASN A 31 -3.02 -11.54 -0.47
C ASN A 31 -3.55 -10.74 -1.66
N ASP A 32 -3.88 -11.40 -2.77
CA ASP A 32 -4.46 -10.77 -3.96
C ASP A 32 -5.84 -10.15 -3.69
N VAL A 33 -6.67 -10.84 -2.91
CA VAL A 33 -8.00 -10.36 -2.51
C VAL A 33 -7.85 -9.19 -1.55
N LYS A 34 -6.97 -9.31 -0.55
CA LYS A 34 -6.71 -8.24 0.41
C LYS A 34 -6.10 -7.00 -0.26
N PHE A 35 -5.16 -7.20 -1.19
CA PHE A 35 -4.56 -6.14 -1.99
C PHE A 35 -5.63 -5.38 -2.78
N SER A 36 -6.46 -6.10 -3.56
CA SER A 36 -7.52 -5.47 -4.36
C SER A 36 -8.56 -4.75 -3.50
N LEU A 37 -8.93 -5.34 -2.36
CA LEU A 37 -9.82 -4.72 -1.39
C LEU A 37 -9.21 -3.45 -0.80
N MET A 38 -7.99 -3.52 -0.28
CA MET A 38 -7.35 -2.38 0.39
C MET A 38 -7.01 -1.26 -0.59
N TRP A 39 -6.62 -1.60 -1.82
CA TRP A 39 -6.44 -0.64 -2.91
C TRP A 39 -7.72 0.12 -3.23
N TRP A 40 -8.85 -0.59 -3.28
CA TRP A 40 -10.15 0.03 -3.51
C TRP A 40 -10.58 0.90 -2.31
N VAL A 41 -10.49 0.36 -1.10
CA VAL A 41 -10.90 1.05 0.14
C VAL A 41 -10.09 2.32 0.36
N SER A 42 -8.77 2.28 0.20
CA SER A 42 -7.91 3.45 0.41
C SER A 42 -8.26 4.59 -0.54
N ILE A 43 -8.38 4.29 -1.84
CA ILE A 43 -8.72 5.27 -2.86
C ILE A 43 -10.12 5.82 -2.61
N THR A 44 -11.10 4.94 -2.33
CA THR A 44 -12.47 5.37 -2.09
C THR A 44 -12.61 6.24 -0.84
N VAL A 45 -12.01 5.83 0.27
CA VAL A 45 -12.10 6.55 1.54
C VAL A 45 -11.37 7.89 1.47
N ILE A 46 -10.12 7.90 1.02
CA ILE A 46 -9.33 9.15 0.97
C ILE A 46 -9.95 10.12 -0.03
N TRP A 47 -10.32 9.66 -1.22
CA TRP A 47 -10.93 10.55 -2.19
C TRP A 47 -12.29 11.08 -1.70
N ALA A 48 -13.11 10.25 -1.06
CA ALA A 48 -14.38 10.73 -0.50
C ALA A 48 -14.20 11.76 0.62
N LEU A 49 -13.12 11.66 1.41
CA LEU A 49 -12.85 12.56 2.54
C LEU A 49 -12.11 13.84 2.12
N VAL A 50 -11.18 13.73 1.19
CA VAL A 50 -10.26 14.81 0.79
C VAL A 50 -10.71 15.51 -0.49
N GLY A 51 -11.46 14.82 -1.36
CA GLY A 51 -11.86 15.34 -2.67
C GLY A 51 -10.77 15.28 -3.75
N ASP A 52 -9.53 14.95 -3.37
CA ASP A 52 -8.38 14.91 -4.27
C ASP A 52 -7.94 13.48 -4.63
N PRO A 53 -7.86 13.14 -5.93
CA PRO A 53 -7.46 11.81 -6.37
C PRO A 53 -5.97 11.53 -6.22
N TRP A 54 -5.10 12.54 -6.20
CA TRP A 54 -3.65 12.34 -6.09
C TRP A 54 -3.27 11.86 -4.69
N LEU A 55 -3.84 12.46 -3.65
CA LEU A 55 -3.64 12.01 -2.28
C LEU A 55 -4.22 10.61 -2.05
N ALA A 56 -5.32 10.29 -2.73
CA ALA A 56 -6.00 9.00 -2.60
C ALA A 56 -5.18 7.81 -3.13
N ILE A 57 -4.34 8.02 -4.14
CA ILE A 57 -3.53 6.93 -4.71
C ILE A 57 -2.25 6.66 -3.91
N ILE A 58 -1.81 7.54 -3.01
CA ILE A 58 -0.52 7.41 -2.30
C ILE A 58 -0.38 6.08 -1.54
N PRO A 59 -1.34 5.68 -0.66
CA PRO A 59 -1.21 4.41 0.06
C PRO A 59 -1.21 3.19 -0.87
N SER A 60 -1.98 3.27 -1.95
CA SER A 60 -2.02 2.25 -3.00
C SER A 60 -0.70 2.12 -3.76
N LEU A 61 0.01 3.24 -3.98
CA LEU A 61 1.35 3.23 -4.57
C LEU A 61 2.37 2.59 -3.63
N PHE A 62 2.32 2.85 -2.33
CA PHE A 62 3.23 2.23 -1.36
C PHE A 62 3.01 0.74 -1.26
N MET A 63 1.75 0.30 -1.31
CA MET A 63 1.42 -1.11 -1.36
C MET A 63 1.88 -1.77 -2.67
N ALA A 64 1.55 -1.20 -3.82
CA ALA A 64 1.85 -1.81 -5.11
C ALA A 64 3.36 -1.83 -5.44
N PHE A 65 4.06 -0.73 -5.17
CA PHE A 65 5.47 -0.56 -5.55
C PHE A 65 6.42 -0.78 -4.37
N GLY A 66 6.09 -0.23 -3.19
CA GLY A 66 6.92 -0.36 -2.01
C GLY A 66 7.02 -1.82 -1.57
N ASP A 67 5.90 -2.44 -1.23
CA ASP A 67 5.86 -3.86 -0.84
C ASP A 67 6.25 -4.81 -1.99
N GLY A 68 5.90 -4.46 -3.24
CA GLY A 68 6.39 -5.20 -4.41
C GLY A 68 7.93 -5.31 -4.45
N ILE A 69 8.63 -4.21 -4.16
CA ILE A 69 10.10 -4.19 -4.15
C ILE A 69 10.69 -4.88 -2.92
N THR A 70 10.07 -4.80 -1.74
CA THR A 70 10.53 -5.58 -0.58
C THR A 70 10.52 -7.07 -0.91
N GLY A 71 9.47 -7.56 -1.54
CA GLY A 71 9.33 -8.96 -1.97
C GLY A 71 10.44 -9.38 -2.94
N VAL A 72 10.67 -8.58 -3.98
CA VAL A 72 11.73 -8.85 -4.99
C VAL A 72 13.11 -8.87 -4.34
N VAL A 73 13.46 -7.84 -3.57
CA VAL A 73 14.78 -7.72 -2.93
C VAL A 73 15.01 -8.83 -1.91
N ARG A 74 13.99 -9.18 -1.11
CA ARG A 74 14.07 -10.29 -0.15
C ARG A 74 14.31 -11.62 -0.87
N ASN A 75 13.62 -11.86 -1.97
CA ASN A 75 13.80 -13.08 -2.76
C ASN A 75 15.22 -13.17 -3.35
N LEU A 76 15.76 -12.06 -3.85
CA LEU A 76 17.10 -12.01 -4.45
C LEU A 76 18.23 -12.15 -3.42
N VAL A 77 18.15 -11.41 -2.31
CA VAL A 77 19.26 -11.26 -1.35
C VAL A 77 19.22 -12.30 -0.23
N VAL A 78 18.04 -12.54 0.35
CA VAL A 78 17.91 -13.31 1.60
C VAL A 78 17.56 -14.76 1.31
N ARG A 79 16.89 -15.04 0.17
CA ARG A 79 16.45 -16.38 -0.28
C ARG A 79 15.69 -17.20 0.78
N LYS A 80 15.24 -16.54 1.85
CA LYS A 80 14.41 -17.07 2.93
C LYS A 80 13.26 -16.08 3.16
N ARG A 81 12.10 -16.62 3.54
CA ARG A 81 10.91 -15.84 3.94
C ARG A 81 11.13 -15.22 5.33
N SER A 82 12.13 -14.35 5.49
CA SER A 82 12.31 -13.53 6.69
C SER A 82 12.27 -12.06 6.33
N LYS A 83 11.65 -11.22 7.17
CA LYS A 83 11.71 -9.76 6.98
C LYS A 83 13.16 -9.32 7.16
N SER A 84 13.66 -8.52 6.22
CA SER A 84 15.05 -8.10 6.18
C SER A 84 15.14 -6.59 6.17
N PRO A 85 16.03 -5.98 6.99
CA PRO A 85 16.27 -4.54 6.98
C PRO A 85 16.57 -4.00 5.58
N ILE A 86 17.20 -4.83 4.73
CA ILE A 86 17.54 -4.46 3.36
C ILE A 86 16.26 -4.20 2.54
N GLY A 87 15.24 -5.06 2.65
CA GLY A 87 13.98 -4.87 1.94
C GLY A 87 13.33 -3.53 2.26
N ASN A 88 13.27 -3.17 3.54
CA ASN A 88 12.70 -1.90 4.01
C ASN A 88 13.48 -0.68 3.50
N VAL A 89 14.81 -0.76 3.42
CA VAL A 89 15.61 0.33 2.83
C VAL A 89 15.19 0.57 1.38
N PHE A 90 15.05 -0.50 0.58
CA PHE A 90 14.61 -0.37 -0.81
C PHE A 90 13.15 0.09 -0.94
N MET A 91 12.27 -0.36 -0.03
CA MET A 91 10.91 0.17 0.05
C MET A 91 10.92 1.68 0.23
N PHE A 92 11.67 2.19 1.22
CA PHE A 92 11.73 3.63 1.47
C PHE A 92 12.30 4.39 0.28
N ILE A 93 13.35 3.87 -0.36
CA ILE A 93 13.96 4.50 -1.55
C ILE A 93 12.94 4.68 -2.68
N VAL A 94 11.95 3.79 -2.80
CA VAL A 94 10.91 3.89 -3.84
C VAL A 94 9.68 4.66 -3.35
N SER A 95 9.22 4.40 -2.14
CA SER A 95 8.04 5.05 -1.56
C SER A 95 8.27 6.53 -1.26
N ALA A 96 9.47 6.94 -0.85
CA ALA A 96 9.78 8.34 -0.54
C ALA A 96 9.61 9.28 -1.75
N PRO A 97 10.25 9.05 -2.92
CA PRO A 97 10.06 9.92 -4.08
C PRO A 97 8.62 9.86 -4.62
N LEU A 98 7.96 8.70 -4.56
CA LEU A 98 6.55 8.58 -4.92
C LEU A 98 5.66 9.43 -4.01
N GLY A 99 5.85 9.34 -2.69
CA GLY A 99 5.11 10.11 -1.71
C GLY A 99 5.34 11.61 -1.83
N TRP A 100 6.59 12.03 -2.06
CA TRP A 100 6.92 13.43 -2.28
C TRP A 100 6.28 13.99 -3.55
N TYR A 101 6.46 13.31 -4.69
CA TYR A 101 5.97 13.82 -5.97
C TYR A 101 4.44 13.80 -6.04
N VAL A 102 3.82 12.68 -5.69
CA VAL A 102 2.36 12.53 -5.76
C VAL A 102 1.68 13.35 -4.65
N GLY A 103 2.26 13.40 -3.45
CA GLY A 103 1.80 14.29 -2.38
C GLY A 103 1.90 15.76 -2.77
N GLY A 104 2.95 16.15 -3.51
CA GLY A 104 3.12 17.50 -4.04
C GLY A 104 2.10 17.88 -5.11
N LEU A 105 1.61 16.92 -5.89
CA LEU A 105 0.58 17.10 -6.92
C LEU A 105 -0.84 17.19 -6.37
N GLY A 106 -1.07 16.76 -5.12
CA GLY A 106 -2.38 16.81 -4.48
C GLY A 106 -2.81 18.22 -4.08
N ASP A 107 -4.12 18.38 -3.87
CA ASP A 107 -4.70 19.57 -3.25
C ASP A 107 -5.36 19.20 -1.90
N PRO A 108 -4.84 19.66 -0.76
CA PRO A 108 -3.65 20.50 -0.59
C PRO A 108 -2.34 19.78 -0.94
N SER A 109 -1.31 20.54 -1.31
CA SER A 109 0.01 19.98 -1.59
C SER A 109 0.65 19.48 -0.29
N LEU A 110 0.88 18.17 -0.18
CA LEU A 110 1.36 17.50 1.04
C LEU A 110 2.64 16.67 0.81
N PRO A 111 3.70 17.23 0.21
CA PRO A 111 4.91 16.47 -0.11
C PRO A 111 5.63 15.95 1.16
N GLY A 112 5.72 16.78 2.21
CA GLY A 112 6.32 16.39 3.49
C GLY A 112 5.56 15.27 4.18
N TRP A 113 4.21 15.33 4.17
CA TRP A 113 3.38 14.26 4.73
C TRP A 113 3.43 12.98 3.90
N GLY A 114 3.59 13.09 2.57
CA GLY A 114 3.86 11.96 1.70
C GLY A 114 5.15 11.23 2.06
N LEU A 115 6.22 11.95 2.40
CA LEU A 115 7.47 11.36 2.91
C LEU A 115 7.29 10.70 4.28
N ILE A 116 6.59 11.36 5.20
CA ILE A 116 6.31 10.78 6.52
C ILE A 116 5.48 9.50 6.35
N ALA A 117 4.48 9.52 5.46
CA ALA A 117 3.65 8.35 5.17
C ALA A 117 4.48 7.21 4.58
N ALA A 118 5.48 7.50 3.73
CA ALA A 118 6.42 6.50 3.21
C ALA A 118 7.33 5.92 4.31
N ALA A 119 7.83 6.76 5.22
CA ALA A 119 8.64 6.33 6.35
C ALA A 119 7.84 5.43 7.30
N VAL A 120 6.62 5.84 7.64
CA VAL A 120 5.70 5.06 8.49
C VAL A 120 5.32 3.74 7.80
N ALA A 121 4.98 3.75 6.51
CA ALA A 121 4.69 2.54 5.74
C ALA A 121 5.86 1.55 5.81
N THR A 122 7.08 2.04 5.57
CA THR A 122 8.30 1.23 5.61
C THR A 122 8.59 0.67 6.99
N PHE A 123 8.33 1.48 8.03
CA PHE A 123 8.51 1.06 9.40
C PHE A 123 7.52 -0.05 9.77
N VAL A 124 6.24 0.16 9.46
CA VAL A 124 5.16 -0.78 9.75
C VAL A 124 5.34 -2.09 8.96
N GLU A 125 5.81 -2.02 7.72
CA GLU A 125 6.16 -3.20 6.91
C GLU A 125 7.20 -4.09 7.59
N ARG A 126 8.04 -3.56 8.49
CA ARG A 126 8.98 -4.38 9.26
C ARG A 126 8.28 -5.32 10.25
N TYR A 127 7.11 -4.94 10.75
CA TYR A 127 6.44 -5.65 11.82
C TYR A 127 5.48 -6.68 11.23
N GLU A 128 5.52 -7.91 11.74
CA GLU A 128 4.48 -8.91 11.49
C GLU A 128 3.50 -8.86 12.66
N PHE A 129 2.38 -8.15 12.48
CA PHE A 129 1.31 -8.13 13.49
C PHE A 129 0.42 -9.37 13.32
N GLY A 130 0.97 -10.55 13.61
CA GLY A 130 0.22 -11.80 13.68
C GLY A 130 -0.55 -12.13 12.39
N PRO A 131 -1.90 -12.25 12.42
CA PRO A 131 -2.71 -12.60 11.25
C PRO A 131 -2.99 -11.41 10.30
N ILE A 132 -2.60 -10.19 10.67
CA ILE A 132 -2.89 -8.99 9.89
C ILE A 132 -1.89 -8.87 8.74
N ASP A 133 -2.42 -8.62 7.56
CA ASP A 133 -1.65 -8.49 6.34
C ASP A 133 -0.87 -7.18 6.27
N ASP A 134 0.36 -7.26 5.77
CA ASP A 134 1.24 -6.15 5.48
C ASP A 134 0.55 -5.08 4.60
N ASN A 135 -0.23 -5.52 3.61
CA ASN A 135 -0.99 -4.62 2.73
C ASN A 135 -1.96 -3.75 3.52
N ILE A 136 -2.70 -4.36 4.47
CA ILE A 136 -3.68 -3.65 5.30
C ILE A 136 -2.98 -2.62 6.18
N LEU A 137 -1.89 -3.04 6.83
CA LEU A 137 -1.11 -2.18 7.71
C LEU A 137 -0.53 -0.97 6.96
N ILE A 138 0.14 -1.20 5.83
CA ILE A 138 0.67 -0.12 4.99
C ILE A 138 -0.44 0.86 4.62
N THR A 139 -1.58 0.36 4.13
CA THR A 139 -2.65 1.27 3.71
C THR A 139 -3.24 2.07 4.86
N VAL A 140 -3.55 1.42 5.99
CA VAL A 140 -4.18 2.09 7.14
C VAL A 140 -3.25 3.15 7.71
N PHE A 141 -1.99 2.81 7.98
CA PHE A 141 -1.06 3.76 8.59
C PHE A 141 -0.72 4.92 7.65
N SER A 142 -0.50 4.67 6.36
CA SER A 142 -0.30 5.77 5.39
C SER A 142 -1.52 6.65 5.25
N THR A 143 -2.73 6.08 5.26
CA THR A 143 -3.98 6.85 5.24
C THR A 143 -4.09 7.75 6.46
N VAL A 144 -3.82 7.23 7.67
CA VAL A 144 -3.86 8.01 8.90
C VAL A 144 -2.89 9.19 8.85
N VAL A 145 -1.65 8.97 8.40
CA VAL A 145 -0.65 10.04 8.28
C VAL A 145 -1.10 11.12 7.30
N LEU A 146 -1.63 10.74 6.14
CA LEU A 146 -2.14 11.71 5.15
C LEU A 146 -3.33 12.49 5.69
N MET A 147 -4.26 11.83 6.38
CA MET A 147 -5.41 12.52 7.00
C MET A 147 -4.95 13.53 8.05
N VAL A 148 -3.96 13.19 8.88
CA VAL A 148 -3.35 14.15 9.83
C VAL A 148 -2.77 15.34 9.07
N GLY A 149 -2.11 15.11 7.93
CA GLY A 149 -1.57 16.18 7.09
C GLY A 149 -2.64 17.08 6.47
N VAL A 150 -3.75 16.52 6.01
CA VAL A 150 -4.89 17.28 5.48
C VAL A 150 -5.47 18.20 6.56
N TYR A 151 -5.61 17.73 7.81
CA TYR A 151 -6.14 18.56 8.90
C TYR A 151 -5.13 19.56 9.50
N SER A 152 -3.85 19.20 9.54
CA SER A 152 -2.79 20.03 10.15
C SER A 152 -2.22 21.07 9.18
N GLY A 153 -2.49 20.92 7.88
CA GLY A 153 -1.91 21.74 6.82
C GLY A 153 -0.54 21.23 6.33
N PRO A 154 -0.03 21.81 5.24
CA PRO A 154 1.20 21.37 4.60
C PRO A 154 2.43 21.56 5.51
N LEU A 155 3.29 20.54 5.50
CA LEU A 155 4.64 20.63 6.02
C LEU A 155 5.57 20.87 4.83
N PHE A 156 6.06 22.11 4.73
CA PHE A 156 6.98 22.63 3.71
C PHE A 156 6.39 22.76 2.30
#